data_AF-A0A3C2AI94-F1
#
_entry.id   AF-A0A3C2AI94-F1
#
_cell.length_a   1.000
_cell.length_b   1.000
_cell.length_c   1.000
_cell.angle_alpha   90.00
_cell.angle_beta   90.00
_cell.angle_gamma   90.00
#
_symmetry.space_group_name_H-M   'P 1'
#
loop_
_entity.id
_entity.type
_entity.pdbx_description
1 polymer ?
#
loop_
_entity_poly.entity_id
_entity_poly.type
_entity_poly.pdbx_seq_one_letter_code
_entity_poly.pdbx_strand_id
1 'polypeptide(L)'
;MMKNLLFTLTFIGLSVIGMSAFAQTLVLVQEPTNLAGSLTFTDSFTTDQWGADLDTTAVTAEAAFAFDDGSYTDPVDGTAAGDSAACGTVINTAQVAGKVAFIYRGICNFSLKAFQAQEAGAVGCVIVNNEPGALIGMLAGDNAEDVHIPVVFISDADGAALRDSIIAGGVEVFLGNPNGVFANNVGAFRSNIGIANSGAIPSTFAQTSSDFFVPISAWVFNFGSDTAENVIVNTVIDRDGTEVYNETSTTAVTIVPADSLLFALPDYSENGYAAGNYTITYNISADGTDELLVDNTVTGTFFINENGLYSKSRIDPVDGPISNGGSRPGGATPV
;
A
#
# COMPACT_ATOMS: atom_id res chain seq x y z
N MET A 1 31.16 37.58 -46.67
CA MET A 1 30.99 38.68 -45.70
C MET A 1 29.83 38.33 -44.78
N MET A 2 30.12 37.91 -43.54
CA MET A 2 29.72 38.55 -42.27
C MET A 2 28.20 38.51 -41.99
N LYS A 3 27.74 37.54 -41.17
CA LYS A 3 27.39 37.66 -39.73
C LYS A 3 26.23 38.65 -39.46
N ASN A 4 25.10 38.15 -38.94
CA ASN A 4 24.64 38.51 -37.59
C ASN A 4 23.50 37.62 -37.08
N LEU A 5 23.71 37.18 -35.86
CA LEU A 5 22.89 36.43 -34.91
C LEU A 5 21.80 37.35 -34.34
N LEU A 6 20.55 36.88 -34.15
CA LEU A 6 19.76 37.28 -32.98
C LEU A 6 18.72 36.22 -32.62
N PHE A 7 18.87 35.71 -31.41
CA PHE A 7 18.00 34.82 -30.64
C PHE A 7 16.71 35.55 -30.19
N THR A 8 15.79 34.77 -29.61
CA THR A 8 14.66 35.15 -28.72
C THR A 8 13.26 35.18 -29.36
N LEU A 9 12.48 34.09 -29.20
CA LEU A 9 11.26 34.13 -28.38
C LEU A 9 10.80 32.70 -28.01
N THR A 10 11.02 32.40 -26.74
CA THR A 10 10.38 31.38 -25.91
C THR A 10 8.86 31.60 -25.89
N PHE A 11 8.04 30.54 -26.02
CA PHE A 11 7.04 30.05 -25.04
C PHE A 11 5.96 29.17 -25.68
N ILE A 12 5.56 28.14 -24.92
CA ILE A 12 4.35 27.28 -25.04
C ILE A 12 4.46 26.13 -26.04
N GLY A 13 5.15 25.09 -25.59
CA GLY A 13 4.97 23.71 -26.01
C GLY A 13 5.28 22.77 -24.86
N LEU A 14 4.94 23.16 -23.62
CA LEU A 14 4.96 22.25 -22.48
C LEU A 14 3.77 21.32 -22.69
N SER A 15 4.02 20.23 -23.42
CA SER A 15 3.19 19.04 -23.35
C SER A 15 3.14 18.64 -21.89
N VAL A 16 2.01 18.97 -21.25
CA VAL A 16 1.54 18.36 -20.02
C VAL A 16 1.42 16.88 -20.34
N ILE A 17 2.52 16.16 -20.19
CA ILE A 17 2.48 14.75 -19.86
C ILE A 17 1.79 14.77 -18.51
N GLY A 18 0.52 14.36 -18.48
CA GLY A 18 -0.19 14.16 -17.24
C GLY A 18 0.72 13.35 -16.35
N MET A 19 1.09 13.93 -15.21
CA MET A 19 1.67 13.18 -14.12
C MET A 19 0.58 12.21 -13.70
N SER A 20 0.60 11.01 -14.27
CA SER A 20 -0.03 9.88 -13.62
C SER A 20 0.79 9.68 -12.35
N ALA A 21 0.40 10.37 -11.28
CA ALA A 21 0.88 10.03 -9.96
C ALA A 21 0.49 8.56 -9.76
N PHE A 22 1.48 7.68 -9.62
CA PHE A 22 1.27 6.31 -9.17
C PHE A 22 0.88 6.41 -7.71
N ALA A 23 -0.36 6.76 -7.44
CA ALA A 23 -0.89 6.84 -6.11
C ALA A 23 -1.72 5.58 -5.90
N GLN A 24 -1.29 4.71 -4.99
CA GLN A 24 -2.06 3.55 -4.60
C GLN A 24 -2.93 3.95 -3.41
N THR A 25 -4.25 3.81 -3.55
CA THR A 25 -5.18 3.90 -2.42
C THR A 25 -4.79 2.88 -1.34
N LEU A 26 -4.83 3.29 -0.09
CA LEU A 26 -4.43 2.49 1.06
C LEU A 26 -5.57 2.41 2.07
N VAL A 27 -5.68 1.25 2.71
CA VAL A 27 -6.39 1.07 3.98
C VAL A 27 -5.34 0.68 4.99
N LEU A 28 -5.12 1.52 6.00
CA LEU A 28 -4.04 1.37 6.96
C LEU A 28 -4.59 1.51 8.37
N VAL A 29 -4.20 0.59 9.25
CA VAL A 29 -4.30 0.79 10.70
C VAL A 29 -3.05 1.54 11.13
N GLN A 30 -3.21 2.72 11.71
CA GLN A 30 -2.09 3.55 12.18
C GLN A 30 -1.81 3.29 13.66
N GLU A 31 -2.87 3.18 14.46
CA GLU A 31 -2.78 2.87 15.88
C GLU A 31 -3.78 1.76 16.27
N PRO A 32 -3.50 0.96 17.30
CA PRO A 32 -2.24 0.93 18.05
C PRO A 32 -1.10 0.31 17.23
N THR A 33 0.16 0.74 17.45
CA THR A 33 1.35 0.23 16.73
C THR A 33 1.47 -1.29 16.62
N ASN A 34 0.97 -2.07 17.60
CA ASN A 34 1.00 -3.54 17.54
C ASN A 34 -0.01 -4.17 16.56
N LEU A 35 -0.95 -3.37 16.04
CA LEU A 35 -1.92 -3.73 15.01
C LEU A 35 -1.71 -2.89 13.73
N ALA A 36 -0.71 -2.01 13.72
CA ALA A 36 -0.46 -1.13 12.59
C ALA A 36 -0.03 -1.94 11.36
N GLY A 37 -0.54 -1.54 10.20
CA GLY A 37 -0.27 -2.23 8.94
C GLY A 37 -1.36 -2.03 7.90
N SER A 38 -0.96 -2.23 6.64
CA SER A 38 -1.88 -2.16 5.50
C SER A 38 -2.83 -3.35 5.51
N LEU A 39 -4.12 -3.11 5.28
CA LEU A 39 -5.11 -4.15 5.08
C LEU A 39 -5.29 -4.45 3.59
N THR A 40 -5.61 -5.70 3.26
CA THR A 40 -6.09 -6.04 1.91
C THR A 40 -7.57 -5.66 1.82
N PHE A 41 -7.95 -4.97 0.74
CA PHE A 41 -9.31 -4.48 0.60
C PHE A 41 -9.79 -4.45 -0.86
N THR A 42 -11.10 -4.33 -1.02
CA THR A 42 -11.77 -3.86 -2.24
C THR A 42 -12.64 -2.66 -1.88
N ASP A 43 -12.87 -1.73 -2.80
CA ASP A 43 -13.69 -0.54 -2.53
C ASP A 43 -14.93 -0.47 -3.42
N SER A 44 -15.89 0.33 -2.96
CA SER A 44 -17.19 0.54 -3.62
C SER A 44 -17.06 1.28 -4.95
N PHE A 45 -16.19 2.28 -5.00
CA PHE A 45 -16.06 3.18 -6.14
C PHE A 45 -15.44 2.50 -7.35
N THR A 46 -14.33 1.78 -7.17
CA THR A 46 -13.69 0.98 -8.22
C THR A 46 -14.59 -0.16 -8.70
N THR A 47 -15.40 -0.72 -7.80
CA THR A 47 -16.32 -1.81 -8.16
C THR A 47 -17.48 -1.32 -9.00
N ASP A 48 -18.20 -0.30 -8.54
CA ASP A 48 -19.51 0.07 -9.10
C ASP A 48 -19.83 1.58 -8.97
N GLN A 49 -18.81 2.42 -8.80
CA GLN A 49 -18.87 3.90 -8.85
C GLN A 49 -19.87 4.56 -7.88
N TRP A 50 -19.99 4.03 -6.66
CA TRP A 50 -20.75 4.66 -5.56
C TRP A 50 -19.85 4.87 -4.34
N GLY A 51 -20.30 5.71 -3.41
CA GLY A 51 -19.46 6.18 -2.31
C GLY A 51 -18.40 7.20 -2.76
N ALA A 52 -17.54 7.60 -1.83
CA ALA A 52 -16.42 8.49 -2.16
C ALA A 52 -15.26 7.74 -2.82
N ASP A 53 -14.66 8.37 -3.82
CA ASP A 53 -13.47 7.88 -4.50
C ASP A 53 -12.23 8.04 -3.61
N LEU A 54 -11.58 6.92 -3.26
CA LEU A 54 -10.38 6.88 -2.43
C LEU A 54 -9.16 7.55 -3.10
N ASP A 55 -9.16 7.69 -4.43
CA ASP A 55 -8.07 8.39 -5.14
C ASP A 55 -8.08 9.90 -4.87
N THR A 56 -9.26 10.45 -4.56
CA THR A 56 -9.49 11.90 -4.36
C THR A 56 -9.95 12.25 -2.95
N THR A 57 -10.33 11.26 -2.16
CA THR A 57 -10.83 11.40 -0.79
C THR A 57 -9.95 10.60 0.16
N ALA A 58 -9.48 11.25 1.22
CA ALA A 58 -8.68 10.63 2.26
C ALA A 58 -9.28 10.93 3.64
N VAL A 59 -9.34 9.92 4.49
CA VAL A 59 -9.93 10.00 5.83
C VAL A 59 -8.99 9.32 6.82
N THR A 60 -8.53 10.06 7.82
CA THR A 60 -7.94 9.52 9.05
C THR A 60 -8.91 9.77 10.19
N ALA A 61 -9.37 8.72 10.84
CA ALA A 61 -10.18 8.84 12.05
C ALA A 61 -10.11 7.57 12.91
N GLU A 62 -10.51 7.69 14.17
CA GLU A 62 -10.72 6.52 15.01
C GLU A 62 -11.77 5.59 14.41
N ALA A 63 -11.60 4.29 14.61
CA ALA A 63 -12.58 3.27 14.26
C ALA A 63 -13.61 3.08 15.38
N ALA A 64 -14.85 2.77 15.00
CA ALA A 64 -15.88 2.29 15.92
C ALA A 64 -16.84 1.34 15.22
N PHE A 65 -17.35 0.33 15.92
CA PHE A 65 -18.44 -0.48 15.38
C PHE A 65 -19.74 0.32 15.38
N ALA A 66 -20.44 0.29 14.24
CA ALA A 66 -21.80 0.79 14.15
C ALA A 66 -22.77 -0.37 14.44
N PHE A 67 -23.63 -0.16 15.42
CA PHE A 67 -24.64 -1.12 15.83
C PHE A 67 -26.03 -0.59 15.48
N ASP A 68 -26.89 -1.47 14.97
CA ASP A 68 -28.33 -1.22 14.90
C ASP A 68 -29.04 -1.95 16.05
N ASP A 69 -30.38 -1.87 16.10
CA ASP A 69 -31.18 -2.52 17.13
C ASP A 69 -31.50 -3.99 16.84
N GLY A 70 -30.91 -4.57 15.78
CA GLY A 70 -31.15 -5.95 15.36
C GLY A 70 -32.58 -6.24 14.89
N SER A 71 -33.45 -5.22 14.83
CA SER A 71 -34.87 -5.40 14.49
C SER A 71 -35.13 -5.45 12.98
N TYR A 72 -34.12 -5.08 12.16
CA TYR A 72 -34.23 -5.12 10.71
C TYR A 72 -34.44 -6.55 10.21
N THR A 73 -35.48 -6.73 9.40
CA THR A 73 -35.75 -7.94 8.63
C THR A 73 -35.68 -7.62 7.14
N ASP A 74 -35.00 -8.44 6.35
CA ASP A 74 -34.90 -8.22 4.92
C ASP A 74 -36.29 -8.29 4.25
N PRO A 75 -36.67 -7.29 3.45
CA PRO A 75 -38.00 -7.25 2.82
C PRO A 75 -38.21 -8.34 1.74
N VAL A 76 -37.14 -8.95 1.22
CA VAL A 76 -37.16 -10.00 0.19
C VAL A 76 -37.36 -11.38 0.82
N ASP A 77 -36.66 -11.71 1.90
CA ASP A 77 -36.66 -13.07 2.47
C ASP A 77 -37.05 -13.17 3.95
N GLY A 78 -37.19 -12.05 4.65
CA GLY A 78 -37.62 -11.99 6.04
C GLY A 78 -36.61 -12.46 7.08
N THR A 79 -35.34 -12.68 6.70
CA THR A 79 -34.29 -13.05 7.66
C THR A 79 -33.89 -11.84 8.52
N ALA A 80 -33.34 -12.06 9.73
CA ALA A 80 -32.96 -11.00 10.67
C ALA A 80 -31.46 -10.65 10.55
N ALA A 81 -31.12 -9.36 10.67
CA ALA A 81 -29.76 -8.87 10.40
C ALA A 81 -28.73 -9.13 11.51
N GLY A 82 -29.18 -9.12 12.77
CA GLY A 82 -28.30 -9.05 13.96
C GLY A 82 -27.68 -7.66 14.16
N ASP A 83 -27.35 -7.33 15.42
CA ASP A 83 -27.11 -5.96 15.91
C ASP A 83 -25.92 -5.20 15.28
N SER A 84 -25.11 -5.81 14.43
CA SER A 84 -23.89 -5.21 13.85
C SER A 84 -23.89 -5.18 12.32
N ALA A 85 -25.05 -5.44 11.72
CA ALA A 85 -25.23 -5.41 10.29
C ALA A 85 -25.60 -4.01 9.76
N ALA A 86 -26.00 -3.06 10.62
CA ALA A 86 -26.38 -1.70 10.26
C ALA A 86 -27.39 -1.64 9.09
N CYS A 87 -28.37 -2.53 9.11
CA CYS A 87 -29.44 -2.55 8.12
C CYS A 87 -30.59 -1.62 8.52
N GLY A 88 -30.73 -1.38 9.83
CA GLY A 88 -31.57 -0.32 10.38
C GLY A 88 -30.78 0.92 10.77
N THR A 89 -31.46 1.88 11.39
CA THR A 89 -30.81 3.07 11.97
C THR A 89 -29.77 2.67 13.01
N VAL A 90 -28.57 3.21 12.86
CA VAL A 90 -27.49 3.02 13.84
C VAL A 90 -27.88 3.68 15.16
N ILE A 91 -27.85 2.91 16.25
CA ILE A 91 -28.34 3.35 17.57
C ILE A 91 -27.25 3.99 18.43
N ASN A 92 -25.98 3.71 18.14
CA ASN A 92 -24.84 4.21 18.90
C ASN A 92 -24.16 5.40 18.20
N THR A 93 -24.96 6.32 17.64
CA THR A 93 -24.49 7.48 16.85
C THR A 93 -23.39 8.29 17.55
N ALA A 94 -23.50 8.52 18.87
CA ALA A 94 -22.49 9.25 19.63
C ALA A 94 -21.10 8.58 19.63
N GLN A 95 -21.02 7.27 19.42
CA GLN A 95 -19.77 6.53 19.32
C GLN A 95 -19.21 6.50 17.89
N VAL A 96 -20.07 6.68 16.88
CA VAL A 96 -19.75 6.55 15.44
C VAL A 96 -19.52 7.91 14.77
N ALA A 97 -20.13 8.98 15.26
CA ALA A 97 -20.00 10.31 14.67
C ALA A 97 -18.53 10.79 14.64
N GLY A 98 -18.07 11.20 13.46
CA GLY A 98 -16.68 11.62 13.21
C GLY A 98 -15.67 10.46 13.11
N LYS A 99 -16.13 9.21 13.12
CA LYS A 99 -15.29 8.00 13.10
C LYS A 99 -15.46 7.20 11.81
N VAL A 100 -14.55 6.25 11.58
CA VAL A 100 -14.73 5.20 10.56
C VAL A 100 -15.59 4.09 11.15
N ALA A 101 -16.78 3.88 10.58
CA ALA A 101 -17.71 2.86 11.02
C ALA A 101 -17.28 1.47 10.53
N PHE A 102 -17.10 0.53 11.45
CA PHE A 102 -16.93 -0.89 11.15
C PHE A 102 -18.28 -1.59 11.25
N ILE A 103 -18.63 -2.34 10.20
CA ILE A 103 -19.93 -3.00 10.05
C ILE A 103 -19.69 -4.41 9.53
N TYR A 104 -20.39 -5.42 10.05
CA TYR A 104 -20.30 -6.75 9.46
C TYR A 104 -21.18 -6.86 8.21
N ARG A 105 -20.64 -7.56 7.21
CA ARG A 105 -21.42 -8.08 6.10
C ARG A 105 -22.54 -8.96 6.65
N GLY A 106 -23.69 -8.87 6.01
CA GLY A 106 -24.85 -9.64 6.41
C GLY A 106 -25.94 -9.46 5.39
N ILE A 107 -27.16 -9.39 5.90
CA ILE A 107 -28.39 -9.57 5.13
C ILE A 107 -28.68 -8.46 4.10
N CYS A 108 -28.46 -7.19 4.45
CA CYS A 108 -28.78 -6.06 3.58
C CYS A 108 -27.61 -5.65 2.67
N ASN A 109 -27.94 -4.87 1.63
CA ASN A 109 -27.01 -4.35 0.64
C ASN A 109 -25.90 -3.48 1.26
N PHE A 110 -24.72 -3.48 0.65
CA PHE A 110 -23.54 -2.72 1.13
C PHE A 110 -23.79 -1.21 1.21
N SER A 111 -24.46 -0.65 0.21
CA SER A 111 -24.76 0.77 0.16
C SER A 111 -25.72 1.22 1.25
N LEU A 112 -26.72 0.40 1.61
CA LEU A 112 -27.61 0.70 2.72
C LEU A 112 -26.85 0.78 4.05
N LYS A 113 -25.91 -0.15 4.28
CA LYS A 113 -25.07 -0.16 5.48
C LYS A 113 -24.25 1.13 5.59
N ALA A 114 -23.58 1.49 4.51
CA ALA A 114 -22.76 2.70 4.44
C ALA A 114 -23.62 3.97 4.62
N PHE A 115 -24.82 4.00 4.01
CA PHE A 115 -25.78 5.08 4.20
C PHE A 115 -26.19 5.23 5.66
N GLN A 116 -26.56 4.14 6.35
CA GLN A 116 -26.93 4.21 7.78
C GLN A 116 -25.77 4.69 8.67
N ALA A 117 -24.54 4.27 8.36
CA ALA A 117 -23.36 4.77 9.07
C ALA A 117 -23.10 6.26 8.79
N GLN A 118 -23.26 6.70 7.55
CA GLN A 118 -23.16 8.12 7.18
C GLN A 118 -24.21 8.97 7.92
N GLU A 119 -25.46 8.51 7.98
CA GLU A 119 -26.54 9.20 8.71
C GLU A 119 -26.25 9.27 10.22
N ALA A 120 -25.48 8.32 10.75
CA ALA A 120 -24.96 8.36 12.12
C ALA A 120 -23.76 9.31 12.32
N GLY A 121 -23.29 9.95 11.25
CA GLY A 121 -22.17 10.89 11.24
C GLY A 121 -20.81 10.25 11.01
N ALA A 122 -20.74 8.99 10.56
CA ALA A 122 -19.46 8.38 10.18
C ALA A 122 -18.82 9.16 9.02
N VAL A 123 -17.48 9.21 9.02
CA VAL A 123 -16.69 9.86 7.95
C VAL A 123 -16.09 8.86 6.97
N GLY A 124 -16.22 7.57 7.25
CA GLY A 124 -15.80 6.45 6.41
C GLY A 124 -16.47 5.17 6.87
N CYS A 125 -16.49 4.15 6.02
CA CYS A 125 -17.12 2.86 6.33
C CYS A 125 -16.21 1.70 5.91
N VAL A 126 -16.00 0.78 6.85
CA VAL A 126 -15.29 -0.49 6.62
C VAL A 126 -16.30 -1.62 6.83
N ILE A 127 -16.59 -2.35 5.77
CA ILE A 127 -17.44 -3.54 5.82
C ILE A 127 -16.54 -4.76 5.99
N VAL A 128 -16.79 -5.54 7.04
CA VAL A 128 -16.03 -6.74 7.40
C VAL A 128 -16.75 -7.96 6.84
N ASN A 129 -16.06 -8.81 6.09
CA ASN A 129 -16.65 -10.05 5.62
C ASN A 129 -17.09 -10.94 6.81
N ASN A 130 -18.21 -11.65 6.66
CA ASN A 130 -18.74 -12.56 7.68
C ASN A 130 -18.46 -14.04 7.38
N GLU A 131 -17.80 -14.32 6.25
CA GLU A 131 -17.40 -15.65 5.82
C GLU A 131 -15.93 -15.65 5.40
N PRO A 132 -15.18 -16.74 5.66
CA PRO A 132 -13.83 -16.90 5.11
C PRO A 132 -13.87 -16.94 3.58
N GLY A 133 -12.96 -16.22 2.93
CA GLY A 133 -12.84 -16.27 1.48
C GLY A 133 -12.18 -15.06 0.86
N ALA A 134 -12.12 -15.06 -0.48
CA ALA A 134 -11.66 -13.93 -1.24
C ALA A 134 -12.60 -12.74 -1.10
N LEU A 135 -12.04 -11.54 -1.15
CA LEU A 135 -12.83 -10.31 -1.20
C LEU A 135 -13.66 -10.27 -2.47
N ILE A 136 -14.82 -9.61 -2.38
CA ILE A 136 -15.77 -9.46 -3.48
C ILE A 136 -16.02 -7.98 -3.73
N GLY A 137 -16.43 -7.66 -4.96
CA GLY A 137 -16.91 -6.32 -5.27
C GLY A 137 -18.20 -5.99 -4.53
N MET A 138 -18.30 -4.76 -4.01
CA MET A 138 -19.51 -4.24 -3.40
C MET A 138 -20.41 -3.58 -4.45
N LEU A 139 -21.31 -4.35 -5.05
CA LEU A 139 -22.31 -3.81 -5.98
C LEU A 139 -23.24 -2.81 -5.27
N ALA A 140 -23.65 -1.78 -6.01
CA ALA A 140 -24.62 -0.80 -5.55
C ALA A 140 -25.98 -1.46 -5.29
N GLY A 141 -26.65 -1.00 -4.24
CA GLY A 141 -28.03 -1.35 -3.92
C GLY A 141 -28.79 -0.11 -3.47
N ASP A 142 -29.61 -0.26 -2.44
CA ASP A 142 -30.41 0.85 -1.92
C ASP A 142 -29.54 2.01 -1.43
N ASN A 143 -29.98 3.25 -1.73
CA ASN A 143 -29.35 4.51 -1.32
C ASN A 143 -27.89 4.71 -1.76
N ALA A 144 -27.39 3.96 -2.74
CA ALA A 144 -26.00 4.08 -3.20
C ALA A 144 -25.66 5.50 -3.71
N GLU A 145 -26.61 6.17 -4.33
CA GLU A 145 -26.49 7.55 -4.84
C GLU A 145 -26.33 8.61 -3.73
N ASP A 146 -26.76 8.29 -2.51
CA ASP A 146 -26.73 9.19 -1.36
C ASP A 146 -25.50 8.92 -0.45
N VAL A 147 -24.67 7.93 -0.76
CA VAL A 147 -23.43 7.65 -0.02
C VAL A 147 -22.30 8.52 -0.55
N HIS A 148 -21.69 9.31 0.34
CA HIS A 148 -20.64 10.30 0.06
C HIS A 148 -19.39 10.12 0.92
N ILE A 149 -19.32 9.05 1.71
CA ILE A 149 -18.14 8.64 2.47
C ILE A 149 -17.39 7.51 1.75
N PRO A 150 -16.08 7.35 1.97
CA PRO A 150 -15.34 6.20 1.44
C PRO A 150 -15.84 4.90 2.07
N VAL A 151 -16.03 3.87 1.24
CA VAL A 151 -16.49 2.55 1.68
C VAL A 151 -15.55 1.47 1.16
N VAL A 152 -14.96 0.70 2.09
CA VAL A 152 -14.05 -0.41 1.80
C VAL A 152 -14.56 -1.72 2.40
N PHE A 153 -14.11 -2.83 1.82
CA PHE A 153 -14.44 -4.19 2.25
C PHE A 153 -13.17 -4.95 2.60
N ILE A 154 -13.12 -5.53 3.80
CA ILE A 154 -11.96 -6.27 4.32
C ILE A 154 -12.34 -7.71 4.67
N SER A 155 -11.32 -8.54 4.90
CA SER A 155 -11.51 -9.95 5.22
C SER A 155 -12.13 -10.15 6.61
N ASP A 156 -12.72 -11.33 6.83
CA ASP A 156 -13.20 -11.74 8.15
C ASP A 156 -12.05 -11.84 9.16
N ALA A 157 -10.89 -12.32 8.71
CA ALA A 157 -9.68 -12.45 9.52
C ALA A 157 -9.14 -11.10 10.00
N ASP A 158 -9.04 -10.10 9.11
CA ASP A 158 -8.58 -8.76 9.48
C ASP A 158 -9.57 -8.09 10.45
N GLY A 159 -10.87 -8.20 10.16
CA GLY A 159 -11.88 -7.66 11.05
C GLY A 159 -11.91 -8.33 12.43
N ALA A 160 -11.69 -9.65 12.50
CA ALA A 160 -11.58 -10.37 13.77
C ALA A 160 -10.33 -9.93 14.56
N ALA A 161 -9.21 -9.69 13.89
CA ALA A 161 -7.97 -9.23 14.53
C ALA A 161 -8.12 -7.82 15.15
N LEU A 162 -8.91 -6.94 14.53
CA LEU A 162 -9.11 -5.57 14.99
C LEU A 162 -10.26 -5.42 16.00
N ARG A 163 -11.20 -6.36 16.02
CA ARG A 163 -12.51 -6.21 16.68
C ARG A 163 -12.41 -5.71 18.13
N ASP A 164 -11.66 -6.43 18.96
CA ASP A 164 -11.65 -6.17 20.40
C ASP A 164 -10.96 -4.84 20.72
N SER A 165 -9.95 -4.45 19.93
CA SER A 165 -9.28 -3.15 20.03
C SER A 165 -10.19 -2.00 19.60
N ILE A 166 -10.98 -2.18 18.54
CA ILE A 166 -11.97 -1.18 18.11
C ILE A 166 -13.01 -0.97 19.21
N ILE A 167 -13.49 -2.04 19.85
CA ILE A 167 -14.45 -1.95 20.96
C ILE A 167 -13.83 -1.29 22.19
N ALA A 168 -12.56 -1.57 22.48
CA ALA A 168 -11.83 -0.92 23.58
C ALA A 168 -11.55 0.57 23.30
N GLY A 169 -11.52 0.96 22.02
CA GLY A 169 -11.18 2.31 21.56
C GLY A 169 -9.68 2.49 21.32
N GLY A 170 -9.32 3.51 20.54
CA GLY A 170 -7.93 3.85 20.23
C GLY A 170 -7.35 3.16 19.00
N VAL A 171 -8.19 2.56 18.16
CA VAL A 171 -7.79 2.14 16.81
C VAL A 171 -7.98 3.32 15.87
N GLU A 172 -6.92 3.79 15.23
CA GLU A 172 -6.98 4.84 14.20
C GLU A 172 -6.73 4.21 12.83
N VAL A 173 -7.56 4.57 11.86
CA VAL A 173 -7.47 4.05 10.50
C VAL A 173 -7.40 5.18 9.48
N PHE A 174 -6.62 4.93 8.43
CA PHE A 174 -6.52 5.74 7.24
C PHE A 174 -7.18 5.02 6.06
N LEU A 175 -8.06 5.71 5.35
CA LEU A 175 -8.69 5.29 4.10
C LEU A 175 -8.39 6.33 3.02
N GLY A 176 -7.71 5.93 1.94
CA GLY A 176 -7.56 6.79 0.76
C GLY A 176 -6.16 6.80 0.18
N ASN A 177 -5.92 7.78 -0.68
CA ASN A 177 -4.62 8.04 -1.26
C ASN A 177 -3.78 8.91 -0.31
N PRO A 178 -2.60 8.44 0.18
CA PRO A 178 -1.79 9.18 1.15
C PRO A 178 -1.07 10.40 0.57
N ASN A 179 -1.02 10.55 -0.75
CA ASN A 179 -0.26 11.62 -1.42
C ASN A 179 -0.82 13.01 -1.10
N GLY A 180 0.01 13.83 -0.48
CA GLY A 180 -0.31 15.19 -0.06
C GLY A 180 -1.22 15.26 1.18
N VAL A 181 -1.53 14.13 1.82
CA VAL A 181 -2.40 14.08 3.00
C VAL A 181 -1.62 14.29 4.28
N PHE A 182 -0.50 13.57 4.43
CA PHE A 182 0.39 13.71 5.57
C PHE A 182 1.32 14.92 5.40
N ALA A 183 1.79 15.51 6.50
CA ALA A 183 2.72 16.63 6.44
C ALA A 183 4.08 16.12 5.94
N ASN A 184 4.64 15.14 6.62
CA ASN A 184 5.90 14.48 6.27
C ASN A 184 5.61 13.04 5.84
N ASN A 185 5.94 12.73 4.60
CA ASN A 185 5.86 11.37 4.07
C ASN A 185 6.88 11.21 2.95
N VAL A 186 7.97 10.50 3.23
CA VAL A 186 9.00 10.14 2.25
C VAL A 186 9.04 8.64 2.05
N GLY A 187 8.97 8.23 0.80
CA GLY A 187 8.94 6.80 0.48
C GLY A 187 9.52 6.49 -0.88
N ALA A 188 9.57 5.20 -1.17
CA ALA A 188 9.92 4.72 -2.51
C ALA A 188 8.98 3.60 -2.93
N PHE A 189 8.77 3.50 -4.23
CA PHE A 189 8.09 2.35 -4.79
C PHE A 189 9.08 1.20 -5.01
N ARG A 190 8.57 -0.01 -4.83
CA ARG A 190 9.30 -1.25 -5.11
C ARG A 190 9.80 -1.36 -6.56
N SER A 191 9.10 -0.74 -7.51
CA SER A 191 9.49 -0.66 -8.93
C SER A 191 10.63 0.32 -9.20
N ASN A 192 10.97 1.17 -8.23
CA ASN A 192 11.88 2.30 -8.40
C ASN A 192 13.14 2.20 -7.55
N ILE A 193 13.42 1.02 -7.01
CA ILE A 193 14.68 0.68 -6.35
C ILE A 193 15.56 -0.19 -7.27
N GLY A 194 16.86 0.00 -7.17
CA GLY A 194 17.88 -0.84 -7.77
C GLY A 194 17.89 -2.20 -7.09
N ILE A 195 17.86 -3.25 -7.90
CA ILE A 195 18.01 -4.63 -7.43
C ILE A 195 18.92 -5.38 -8.39
N ALA A 196 19.28 -6.62 -8.05
CA ALA A 196 19.99 -7.47 -8.98
C ALA A 196 19.19 -7.66 -10.28
N ASN A 197 19.86 -7.55 -11.42
CA ASN A 197 19.26 -7.73 -12.75
C ASN A 197 18.76 -9.16 -13.04
N SER A 198 18.97 -10.09 -12.09
CA SER A 198 18.53 -11.47 -12.12
C SER A 198 18.07 -11.86 -10.73
N GLY A 199 16.95 -12.57 -10.63
CA GLY A 199 16.43 -13.08 -9.35
C GLY A 199 17.21 -14.30 -8.83
N ALA A 200 17.82 -15.08 -9.73
CA ALA A 200 18.71 -16.19 -9.36
C ALA A 200 19.95 -16.22 -10.25
N ILE A 201 21.13 -16.42 -9.67
CA ILE A 201 22.41 -16.49 -10.37
C ILE A 201 23.20 -17.69 -9.82
N PRO A 202 23.74 -18.57 -10.69
CA PRO A 202 24.69 -19.59 -10.26
C PRO A 202 25.96 -18.96 -9.70
N SER A 203 26.51 -19.49 -8.61
CA SER A 203 27.77 -19.00 -8.03
C SER A 203 28.90 -18.96 -9.06
N THR A 204 28.93 -19.93 -9.99
CA THR A 204 29.89 -19.98 -11.11
C THR A 204 29.83 -18.79 -12.06
N PHE A 205 28.75 -18.01 -12.07
CA PHE A 205 28.59 -16.78 -12.86
C PHE A 205 28.83 -15.50 -12.04
N ALA A 206 29.10 -15.62 -10.74
CA ALA A 206 29.34 -14.52 -9.81
C ALA A 206 30.68 -14.72 -9.07
N GLN A 207 31.76 -14.90 -9.83
CA GLN A 207 33.10 -15.20 -9.29
C GLN A 207 33.93 -13.94 -9.05
N THR A 208 33.64 -12.85 -9.74
CA THR A 208 34.35 -11.58 -9.62
C THR A 208 33.39 -10.39 -9.71
N SER A 209 33.83 -9.23 -9.22
CA SER A 209 33.11 -7.96 -9.35
C SER A 209 32.81 -7.53 -10.80
N SER A 210 33.52 -8.06 -11.79
CA SER A 210 33.22 -7.84 -13.21
C SER A 210 32.17 -8.79 -13.78
N ASP A 211 31.97 -9.97 -13.17
CA ASP A 211 31.01 -10.96 -13.66
C ASP A 211 29.59 -10.61 -13.22
N PHE A 212 29.46 -10.12 -11.99
CA PHE A 212 28.20 -9.77 -11.39
C PHE A 212 28.39 -8.64 -10.38
N PHE A 213 27.52 -7.63 -10.48
CA PHE A 213 27.37 -6.56 -9.52
C PHE A 213 25.89 -6.19 -9.43
N VAL A 214 25.51 -5.57 -8.31
CA VAL A 214 24.15 -5.12 -8.06
C VAL A 214 24.16 -3.60 -8.01
N PRO A 215 23.45 -2.91 -8.93
CA PRO A 215 23.34 -1.46 -8.86
C PRO A 215 22.49 -1.06 -7.65
N ILE A 216 23.05 -0.22 -6.78
CA ILE A 216 22.36 0.23 -5.56
C ILE A 216 21.88 1.66 -5.77
N SER A 217 20.57 1.81 -5.92
CA SER A 217 19.94 3.12 -6.08
C SER A 217 18.48 3.09 -5.69
N ALA A 218 17.89 4.24 -5.37
CA ALA A 218 16.46 4.36 -5.11
C ALA A 218 15.96 5.73 -5.58
N TRP A 219 14.85 5.77 -6.30
CA TRP A 219 14.06 6.99 -6.39
C TRP A 219 13.26 7.16 -5.12
N VAL A 220 13.51 8.24 -4.40
CA VAL A 220 12.73 8.65 -3.23
C VAL A 220 11.81 9.78 -3.64
N PHE A 221 10.55 9.66 -3.23
CA PHE A 221 9.48 10.61 -3.51
C PHE A 221 9.10 11.33 -2.22
N ASN A 222 8.75 12.61 -2.32
CA ASN A 222 8.06 13.29 -1.24
C ASN A 222 6.55 13.23 -1.51
N PHE A 223 5.89 12.32 -0.80
CA PHE A 223 4.44 12.16 -0.79
C PHE A 223 3.76 13.08 0.24
N GLY A 224 4.53 13.77 1.08
CA GLY A 224 4.02 14.74 2.05
C GLY A 224 3.55 16.04 1.40
N SER A 225 2.82 16.83 2.19
CA SER A 225 2.41 18.19 1.84
C SER A 225 3.46 19.24 2.21
N ASP A 226 4.36 18.93 3.14
CA ASP A 226 5.50 19.78 3.52
C ASP A 226 6.77 19.38 2.78
N THR A 227 7.75 20.30 2.74
CA THR A 227 9.06 20.03 2.15
C THR A 227 9.85 19.09 3.03
N ALA A 228 10.28 17.95 2.47
CA ALA A 228 11.13 16.99 3.16
C ALA A 228 12.58 17.49 3.16
N GLU A 229 13.12 17.75 4.36
CA GLU A 229 14.48 18.21 4.55
C GLU A 229 15.39 17.06 5.00
N ASN A 230 16.68 17.16 4.69
CA ASN A 230 17.70 16.19 5.07
C ASN A 230 17.34 14.73 4.74
N VAL A 231 16.76 14.49 3.56
CA VAL A 231 16.40 13.15 3.11
C VAL A 231 17.67 12.31 2.93
N ILE A 232 17.68 11.13 3.54
CA ILE A 232 18.79 10.17 3.55
C ILE A 232 18.26 8.79 3.19
N VAL A 233 19.03 8.06 2.38
CA VAL A 233 18.81 6.64 2.09
C VAL A 233 19.96 5.83 2.68
N ASN A 234 19.62 4.90 3.56
CA ASN A 234 20.52 3.84 4.01
C ASN A 234 20.13 2.52 3.31
N THR A 235 21.10 1.79 2.79
CA THR A 235 20.88 0.49 2.17
C THR A 235 21.72 -0.58 2.83
N VAL A 236 21.05 -1.64 3.28
CA VAL A 236 21.67 -2.83 3.87
C VAL A 236 21.45 -4.01 2.95
N ILE A 237 22.47 -4.85 2.76
CA ILE A 237 22.30 -6.18 2.16
C ILE A 237 22.66 -7.22 3.20
N ASP A 238 21.70 -8.12 3.44
CA ASP A 238 21.83 -9.26 4.32
C ASP A 238 21.86 -10.56 3.49
N ARG A 239 22.81 -11.44 3.79
CA ARG A 239 22.89 -12.80 3.26
C ARG A 239 22.61 -13.79 4.37
N ASP A 240 21.45 -14.44 4.32
CA ASP A 240 21.02 -15.46 5.29
C ASP A 240 21.23 -15.05 6.78
N GLY A 241 20.96 -13.78 7.11
CA GLY A 241 21.13 -13.20 8.44
C GLY A 241 22.51 -12.58 8.71
N THR A 242 23.40 -12.53 7.72
CA THR A 242 24.70 -11.86 7.82
C THR A 242 24.73 -10.59 6.95
N GLU A 243 24.94 -9.43 7.57
CA GLU A 243 25.19 -8.18 6.85
C GLU A 243 26.48 -8.26 6.01
N VAL A 244 26.36 -7.95 4.71
CA VAL A 244 27.46 -7.95 3.73
C VAL A 244 27.66 -6.59 3.05
N TYR A 245 26.72 -5.67 3.23
CA TYR A 245 26.78 -4.30 2.70
C TYR A 245 25.94 -3.39 3.59
N ASN A 246 26.46 -2.20 3.90
CA ASN A 246 25.75 -1.16 4.64
C ASN A 246 26.32 0.20 4.28
N GLU A 247 25.63 0.91 3.39
CA GLU A 247 26.04 2.22 2.91
C GLU A 247 24.91 3.24 3.07
N THR A 248 25.28 4.49 3.32
CA THR A 248 24.34 5.60 3.53
C THR A 248 24.67 6.74 2.59
N SER A 249 23.64 7.38 2.03
CA SER A 249 23.82 8.54 1.16
C SER A 249 24.52 9.66 1.93
N THR A 250 25.61 10.17 1.38
CA THR A 250 26.47 11.17 2.05
C THR A 250 25.97 12.61 1.89
N THR A 251 25.01 12.84 1.00
CA THR A 251 24.42 14.15 0.76
C THR A 251 22.99 14.13 1.27
N ALA A 252 22.74 14.88 2.33
CA ALA A 252 21.39 15.20 2.78
C ALA A 252 20.78 16.17 1.76
N VAL A 253 19.56 15.90 1.31
CA VAL A 253 18.92 16.61 0.20
C VAL A 253 17.49 16.98 0.56
N THR A 254 17.06 18.12 0.05
CA THR A 254 15.70 18.60 0.17
C THR A 254 14.86 18.10 -1.00
N ILE A 255 13.67 17.58 -0.74
CA ILE A 255 12.69 17.17 -1.76
C ILE A 255 11.39 17.94 -1.50
N VAL A 256 10.99 18.81 -2.43
CA VAL A 256 9.73 19.56 -2.32
C VAL A 256 8.53 18.64 -2.55
N PRO A 257 7.32 19.00 -2.08
CA PRO A 257 6.12 18.18 -2.26
C PRO A 257 5.89 17.78 -3.72
N ALA A 258 5.48 16.53 -3.94
CA ALA A 258 5.21 15.94 -5.25
C ALA A 258 6.42 15.85 -6.20
N ASP A 259 7.64 16.01 -5.69
CA ASP A 259 8.89 15.81 -6.44
C ASP A 259 9.59 14.51 -6.01
N SER A 260 10.62 14.11 -6.75
CA SER A 260 11.43 12.94 -6.43
C SER A 260 12.90 13.12 -6.81
N LEU A 261 13.76 12.37 -6.13
CA LEU A 261 15.20 12.40 -6.38
C LEU A 261 15.78 10.99 -6.39
N LEU A 262 16.74 10.77 -7.29
CA LEU A 262 17.50 9.53 -7.36
C LEU A 262 18.68 9.57 -6.37
N PHE A 263 18.69 8.64 -5.44
CA PHE A 263 19.82 8.35 -4.58
C PHE A 263 20.60 7.18 -5.18
N ALA A 264 21.86 7.42 -5.55
CA ALA A 264 22.78 6.38 -6.02
C ALA A 264 23.85 6.15 -4.95
N LEU A 265 24.01 4.88 -4.56
CA LEU A 265 25.04 4.42 -3.62
C LEU A 265 26.08 3.59 -4.39
N PRO A 266 27.24 3.26 -3.79
CA PRO A 266 28.19 2.35 -4.41
C PRO A 266 27.54 1.03 -4.82
N ASP A 267 27.85 0.53 -6.02
CA ASP A 267 27.35 -0.77 -6.45
C ASP A 267 27.87 -1.88 -5.52
N TYR A 268 27.01 -2.84 -5.20
CA TYR A 268 27.40 -3.99 -4.40
C TYR A 268 28.09 -5.04 -5.29
N SER A 269 29.30 -5.42 -4.92
CA SER A 269 30.05 -6.50 -5.56
C SER A 269 30.93 -7.29 -4.60
N GLU A 270 31.04 -8.60 -4.82
CA GLU A 270 31.97 -9.49 -4.10
C GLU A 270 32.94 -10.18 -5.08
N ASN A 271 34.14 -10.50 -4.62
CA ASN A 271 35.04 -11.41 -5.34
C ASN A 271 34.78 -12.84 -4.83
N GLY A 272 33.89 -13.54 -5.52
CA GLY A 272 33.44 -14.88 -5.18
C GLY A 272 32.21 -14.82 -4.29
N TYR A 273 31.04 -14.66 -4.90
CA TYR A 273 29.79 -14.60 -4.16
C TYR A 273 29.51 -15.93 -3.48
N ALA A 274 29.26 -15.89 -2.16
CA ALA A 274 28.77 -17.08 -1.47
C ALA A 274 27.32 -17.38 -1.87
N ALA A 275 26.98 -18.66 -1.93
CA ALA A 275 25.59 -19.08 -2.09
C ALA A 275 24.76 -18.63 -0.88
N GLY A 276 23.50 -18.27 -1.12
CA GLY A 276 22.60 -17.76 -0.11
C GLY A 276 21.53 -16.83 -0.68
N ASN A 277 20.52 -16.54 0.13
CA ASN A 277 19.50 -15.56 -0.20
C ASN A 277 19.95 -14.18 0.27
N TYR A 278 20.04 -13.24 -0.67
CA TYR A 278 20.42 -11.87 -0.41
C TYR A 278 19.16 -11.00 -0.35
N THR A 279 18.97 -10.30 0.76
CA THR A 279 17.90 -9.33 0.96
C THR A 279 18.49 -7.93 0.97
N ILE A 280 18.07 -7.11 0.03
CA ILE A 280 18.43 -5.70 -0.08
C ILE A 280 17.32 -4.90 0.59
N THR A 281 17.66 -4.11 1.59
CA THR A 281 16.71 -3.26 2.34
C THR A 281 17.12 -1.82 2.18
N TYR A 282 16.25 -1.02 1.55
CA TYR A 282 16.36 0.43 1.48
C TYR A 282 15.55 1.06 2.62
N ASN A 283 16.22 1.80 3.49
CA ASN A 283 15.63 2.56 4.59
C ASN A 283 15.72 4.05 4.26
N ILE A 284 14.58 4.73 4.26
CA ILE A 284 14.43 6.14 3.88
C ILE A 284 14.08 6.93 5.14
N SER A 285 14.74 8.07 5.33
CA SER A 285 14.47 8.98 6.45
C SER A 285 14.61 10.42 6.00
N ALA A 286 13.93 11.33 6.71
CA ALA A 286 14.02 12.77 6.55
C ALA A 286 13.92 13.42 7.95
N ASP A 287 14.15 14.73 8.02
CA ASP A 287 13.85 15.49 9.23
C ASP A 287 12.34 15.53 9.49
N GLY A 288 11.96 15.50 10.76
CA GLY A 288 10.56 15.40 11.17
C GLY A 288 10.14 13.98 11.51
N THR A 289 8.91 13.82 11.98
CA THR A 289 8.31 12.50 12.18
C THR A 289 7.50 12.19 10.96
N ASP A 290 7.91 11.18 10.20
CA ASP A 290 7.13 10.64 9.10
C ASP A 290 5.86 9.98 9.64
N GLU A 291 4.71 10.38 9.11
CA GLU A 291 3.40 9.92 9.56
C GLU A 291 2.96 8.60 8.91
N LEU A 292 3.68 8.13 7.88
CA LEU A 292 3.38 6.91 7.14
C LEU A 292 4.63 6.02 7.04
N LEU A 293 4.92 5.24 8.09
CA LEU A 293 6.18 4.47 8.13
C LEU A 293 6.25 3.27 7.16
N VAL A 294 5.15 2.89 6.52
CA VAL A 294 5.04 1.62 5.77
C VAL A 294 5.81 1.65 4.44
N ASP A 295 6.04 2.82 3.85
CA ASP A 295 6.75 3.00 2.57
C ASP A 295 8.17 3.56 2.74
N ASN A 296 8.61 3.82 3.98
CA ASN A 296 9.99 4.21 4.30
C ASN A 296 10.97 3.05 4.18
N THR A 297 10.48 1.81 4.13
CA THR A 297 11.31 0.61 3.99
C THR A 297 10.89 -0.21 2.78
N VAL A 298 11.80 -0.37 1.82
CA VAL A 298 11.53 -1.12 0.59
C VAL A 298 12.57 -2.22 0.40
N THR A 299 12.09 -3.44 0.12
CA THR A 299 12.97 -4.61 0.00
C THR A 299 13.01 -5.24 -1.40
N GLY A 300 14.21 -5.69 -1.76
CA GLY A 300 14.51 -6.51 -2.93
C GLY A 300 15.22 -7.79 -2.50
N THR A 301 15.14 -8.83 -3.33
CA THR A 301 15.85 -10.09 -3.07
C THR A 301 16.50 -10.63 -4.34
N PHE A 302 17.59 -11.35 -4.17
CA PHE A 302 18.20 -12.17 -5.21
C PHE A 302 18.91 -13.37 -4.60
N PHE A 303 19.06 -14.45 -5.37
CA PHE A 303 19.58 -15.72 -4.87
C PHE A 303 20.85 -16.14 -5.61
N ILE A 304 21.94 -16.36 -4.87
CA ILE A 304 23.14 -17.01 -5.40
C ILE A 304 23.10 -18.48 -5.03
N ASN A 305 23.32 -19.38 -6.00
CA ASN A 305 23.14 -20.81 -5.78
C ASN A 305 24.20 -21.68 -6.45
N GLU A 306 24.43 -22.86 -5.88
CA GLU A 306 25.37 -23.85 -6.42
C GLU A 306 24.69 -24.82 -7.41
N ASN A 307 23.36 -24.81 -7.47
CA ASN A 307 22.56 -25.76 -8.26
C ASN A 307 22.53 -25.43 -9.77
N GLY A 308 23.21 -24.36 -10.21
CA GLY A 308 23.22 -23.94 -11.61
C GLY A 308 21.94 -23.23 -12.07
N LEU A 309 21.10 -22.78 -11.13
CA LEU A 309 19.83 -22.12 -11.43
C LEU A 309 20.05 -20.65 -11.82
N TYR A 310 19.54 -20.27 -12.98
CA TYR A 310 19.51 -18.89 -13.45
C TYR A 310 18.07 -18.45 -13.71
N SER A 311 17.67 -17.30 -13.18
CA SER A 311 16.32 -16.76 -13.37
C SER A 311 16.34 -15.24 -13.47
N LYS A 312 15.55 -14.70 -14.41
CA LYS A 312 15.23 -13.26 -14.49
C LYS A 312 14.04 -12.88 -13.60
N SER A 313 13.13 -13.82 -13.37
CA SER A 313 12.02 -13.64 -12.44
C SER A 313 12.48 -13.85 -11.01
N ARG A 314 11.67 -13.35 -10.07
CA ARG A 314 11.79 -13.70 -8.64
C ARG A 314 11.74 -15.21 -8.48
N ILE A 315 12.55 -15.71 -7.57
CA ILE A 315 12.59 -17.11 -7.21
C ILE A 315 12.37 -17.24 -5.71
N ASP A 316 11.60 -18.24 -5.33
CA ASP A 316 11.69 -18.84 -4.01
C ASP A 316 12.80 -19.91 -4.08
N PRO A 317 13.79 -19.91 -3.17
CA PRO A 317 14.85 -20.91 -3.16
C PRO A 317 14.36 -22.36 -3.02
N VAL A 318 13.17 -22.56 -2.46
CA VAL A 318 12.54 -23.86 -2.21
C VAL A 318 11.50 -24.17 -3.30
N ASP A 319 10.59 -23.23 -3.57
CA ASP A 319 9.41 -23.46 -4.41
C ASP A 319 9.60 -23.05 -5.88
N GLY A 320 10.73 -22.44 -6.24
CA GLY A 320 11.05 -22.05 -7.62
C GLY A 320 10.44 -20.69 -8.02
N PRO A 321 10.24 -20.44 -9.33
CA PRO A 321 9.84 -19.11 -9.82
C PRO A 321 8.51 -18.63 -9.21
N ILE A 322 8.53 -17.44 -8.61
CA ILE A 322 7.33 -16.82 -8.05
C ILE A 322 6.62 -16.07 -9.18
N SER A 323 5.37 -16.44 -9.46
CA SER A 323 4.48 -15.72 -10.37
C SER A 323 3.19 -15.33 -9.64
N ASN A 324 2.84 -14.04 -9.72
CA ASN A 324 1.60 -13.50 -9.15
C ASN A 324 0.46 -13.41 -10.18
N GLY A 325 0.64 -14.00 -11.38
CA GLY A 325 -0.30 -13.90 -12.48
C GLY A 325 0.00 -14.90 -13.58
N GLY A 326 -0.77 -15.98 -13.64
CA GLY A 326 -0.73 -16.94 -14.73
C GLY A 326 -2.07 -17.68 -14.84
N SER A 327 -2.66 -17.67 -16.03
CA SER A 327 -3.78 -18.57 -16.33
C SER A 327 -3.27 -20.00 -16.35
N ARG A 328 -3.71 -20.84 -15.41
CA ARG A 328 -3.45 -22.28 -15.40
C ARG A 328 -4.45 -22.97 -16.33
N PRO A 329 -4.01 -23.72 -17.36
CA PRO A 329 -4.87 -24.76 -17.92
C PRO A 329 -5.12 -25.79 -16.82
N GLY A 330 -6.38 -26.07 -16.49
CA GLY A 330 -6.72 -27.01 -15.43
C GLY A 330 -6.10 -28.39 -15.67
N GLY A 331 -5.30 -28.88 -14.70
CA GLY A 331 -4.88 -30.29 -14.66
C GLY A 331 -3.40 -30.62 -14.43
N ALA A 332 -2.49 -29.66 -14.25
CA ALA A 332 -1.06 -29.99 -14.03
C ALA A 332 -0.71 -30.20 -12.54
N THR A 333 -0.17 -31.37 -12.21
CA THR A 333 0.47 -31.71 -10.92
C THR A 333 1.88 -31.11 -10.81
N PRO A 334 2.33 -30.71 -9.60
CA PRO A 334 3.66 -30.13 -9.39
C PRO A 334 4.76 -31.15 -9.69
N VAL A 335 5.86 -30.69 -10.30
CA VAL A 335 7.18 -31.34 -10.24
C VAL A 335 8.15 -30.32 -9.69
#